data_AF-A0A1I8A708-F1
#
_entry.id   AF-A0A1I8A708-F1
#
_cell.length_a   1.000
_cell.length_b   1.000
_cell.length_c   1.000
_cell.angle_alpha   90.00
_cell.angle_beta   90.00
_cell.angle_gamma   90.00
#
_symmetry.space_group_name_H-M   'P 1'
#
loop_
_entity.id
_entity.type
_entity.pdbx_description
1 polymer ?
#
loop_
_entity_poly.entity_id
_entity_poly.type
_entity_poly.pdbx_seq_one_letter_code
_entity_poly.pdbx_strand_id
1 'polypeptide(L)' 'MEQGQELNSSGISELLPCADDRCHNGGSCYIDEQLIFGCICPPGYSGKFCDVEELRNQDSIGPEKTQL' A
#
# COMPACT_ATOMS: atom_id res chain seq x y z
N MET A 1 11.50 4.53 38.67
CA MET A 1 11.63 3.52 37.61
C MET A 1 10.27 3.45 36.95
N GLU A 2 10.29 3.86 35.68
CA GLU A 2 9.25 3.81 34.65
C GLU A 2 7.87 4.41 34.96
N GLN A 3 7.67 5.63 34.46
CA GLN A 3 6.37 6.15 34.05
C GLN A 3 5.94 5.31 32.83
N GLY A 4 5.24 4.20 33.07
CA GLY A 4 4.66 3.38 32.03
C GLY A 4 3.65 4.21 31.24
N GLN A 5 3.99 4.58 30.01
CA GLN A 5 3.02 5.09 29.06
C GLN A 5 2.02 3.95 28.82
N GLU A 6 0.77 4.14 29.26
CA GLU A 6 -0.35 3.36 28.76
C GLU A 6 -0.35 3.55 27.25
N LEU A 7 0.13 2.56 26.51
CA LEU A 7 -0.03 2.53 25.07
C LEU A 7 -1.50 2.27 24.83
N ASN A 8 -2.29 3.35 24.87
CA ASN A 8 -3.65 3.33 24.42
C ASN A 8 -3.65 2.76 22.98
N SER A 9 -4.66 1.98 22.65
CA SER A 9 -4.84 1.40 21.32
C SER A 9 -5.02 2.45 20.20
N SER A 10 -4.76 3.73 20.48
CA SER A 10 -4.78 4.85 19.55
C SER A 10 -3.40 5.45 19.30
N GLY A 11 -2.35 5.05 20.04
CA GLY A 11 -0.98 5.56 19.90
C GLY A 11 0.04 4.58 19.30
N ILE A 12 -0.38 3.34 18.97
CA ILE A 12 0.48 2.35 18.29
C ILE A 12 0.17 2.27 16.79
N SER A 13 -1.07 2.58 16.35
CA SER A 13 -1.45 2.54 14.93
C SER A 13 -0.69 3.56 14.07
N GLU A 14 -0.30 4.72 14.62
CA GLU A 14 0.53 5.70 13.90
C GLU A 14 1.99 5.26 13.70
N LEU A 15 2.45 4.21 14.40
CA LEU A 15 3.84 3.73 14.33
C LEU A 15 4.04 2.54 13.41
N LEU A 16 2.96 1.88 12.97
CA LEU A 16 3.02 0.77 12.00
C LEU A 16 2.38 1.22 10.69
N PRO A 17 3.18 1.50 9.64
CA PRO A 17 2.66 2.06 8.40
C PRO A 17 1.55 1.26 7.71
N CYS A 18 1.44 -0.05 7.99
CA CYS A 18 0.38 -0.93 7.48
C CYS A 18 -0.80 -1.16 8.43
N ALA A 19 -0.81 -0.60 9.65
CA ALA A 19 -1.87 -0.86 10.62
C ALA A 19 -3.18 -0.10 10.30
N ASP A 20 -3.12 0.95 9.47
CA ASP A 20 -4.26 1.80 9.12
C ASP A 20 -4.86 1.50 7.74
N ASP A 21 -4.52 0.38 7.08
CA ASP A 21 -5.00 0.05 5.73
C ASP A 21 -4.89 1.23 4.74
N ARG A 22 -3.71 1.84 4.67
CA ARG A 22 -3.45 3.04 3.86
C ARG A 22 -3.40 2.77 2.35
N CYS A 23 -3.42 1.52 1.92
CA CYS A 23 -3.45 1.17 0.51
C CYS A 23 -4.90 1.02 0.06
N HIS A 24 -5.32 1.88 -0.87
CA HIS A 24 -6.68 1.93 -1.38
C HIS A 24 -6.90 0.94 -2.53
N ASN A 25 -8.17 0.78 -2.93
CA ASN A 25 -8.57 0.05 -4.12
C ASN A 25 -8.11 -1.42 -4.18
N GLY A 26 -7.93 -2.04 -3.00
CA GLY A 26 -7.46 -3.42 -2.89
C GLY A 26 -5.94 -3.59 -3.01
N GLY A 27 -5.18 -2.51 -2.82
CA GLY A 27 -3.72 -2.56 -2.73
C GLY A 27 -3.24 -3.28 -1.45
N SER A 28 -2.12 -3.98 -1.57
CA SER A 28 -1.50 -4.68 -0.44
C SER A 28 -0.39 -3.84 0.19
N CYS A 29 -0.45 -3.65 1.49
CA CYS A 29 0.60 -2.95 2.23
C CYS A 29 1.79 -3.86 2.52
N TYR A 30 3.00 -3.32 2.40
CA TYR A 30 4.23 -3.97 2.84
C TYR A 30 5.18 -2.99 3.52
N ILE A 31 6.04 -3.54 4.35
CA ILE A 31 7.16 -2.83 4.98
C ILE A 31 8.42 -3.57 4.57
N ASP A 32 9.40 -2.85 4.05
CA ASP A 32 10.69 -3.45 3.69
C ASP A 32 11.62 -3.63 4.91
N GLU A 33 12.81 -4.19 4.66
CA GLU A 33 13.81 -4.41 5.72
C GLU A 33 14.33 -3.11 6.36
N GLN A 34 14.10 -1.95 5.73
CA GLN A 34 14.50 -0.62 6.20
C GLN A 34 13.35 0.10 6.91
N LEU A 35 12.23 -0.59 7.20
CA LEU A 35 11.02 -0.02 7.79
C LEU A 35 10.33 1.02 6.90
N ILE A 36 10.54 0.95 5.58
CA ILE A 36 9.91 1.82 4.61
C ILE A 36 8.58 1.20 4.19
N PHE A 37 7.53 2.01 4.26
CA PHE A 37 6.20 1.68 3.77
C PHE A 37 6.10 1.71 2.25
N GLY A 38 5.39 0.73 1.69
CA GLY A 38 4.93 0.76 0.31
C GLY A 38 3.59 0.07 0.12
N CYS A 39 2.93 0.40 -1.00
CA CYS A 39 1.72 -0.28 -1.46
C CYS A 39 1.99 -0.99 -2.79
N ILE A 40 1.54 -2.25 -2.88
CA ILE A 40 1.47 -2.99 -4.14
C ILE A 40 0.09 -2.73 -4.74
N CYS A 41 0.05 -1.95 -5.82
CA CYS A 41 -1.21 -1.57 -6.45
C CYS A 41 -1.71 -2.62 -7.45
N PRO A 42 -3.02 -2.93 -7.47
CA PRO A 42 -3.61 -3.78 -8.47
C PRO A 42 -3.62 -3.10 -9.85
N PRO A 43 -3.79 -3.87 -10.94
CA PRO A 43 -3.83 -3.30 -12.28
C PRO A 43 -4.92 -2.24 -12.43
N GLY A 44 -4.56 -1.07 -12.99
CA GLY A 44 -5.46 0.08 -13.15
C GLY A 44 -5.40 1.09 -12.01
N TYR A 45 -4.56 0.86 -10.98
CA TYR A 45 -4.32 1.83 -9.91
C TYR A 45 -2.82 2.10 -9.74
N SER A 46 -2.48 3.33 -9.38
CA SER A 46 -1.12 3.78 -9.10
C SER A 46 -1.11 4.82 -7.97
N GLY A 47 0.04 5.44 -7.73
CA GLY A 47 0.27 6.35 -6.61
C GLY A 47 0.79 5.63 -5.37
N LYS A 48 1.25 6.41 -4.39
CA LYS A 48 1.84 5.88 -3.14
C LYS A 48 0.85 5.02 -2.34
N PHE A 49 -0.43 5.33 -2.46
CA PHE A 49 -1.52 4.70 -1.72
C PHE A 49 -2.52 3.97 -2.63
N CYS A 50 -2.18 3.74 -3.90
CA CYS A 50 -3.09 3.15 -4.89
C CYS A 50 -4.40 3.94 -5.04
N ASP A 51 -4.35 5.24 -4.83
CA ASP A 51 -5.45 6.20 -4.85
C ASP A 51 -5.63 6.86 -6.24
N VAL A 52 -4.71 6.64 -7.16
CA VAL A 52 -4.78 7.14 -8.53
C VAL A 52 -5.31 6.05 -9.44
N GLU A 53 -6.46 6.28 -10.07
CA GLU A 53 -6.94 5.42 -11.16
C GLU A 53 -6.13 5.69 -12.43
N GLU A 54 -5.33 4.72 -12.85
CA GLU A 54 -4.76 4.70 -14.19
C GLU A 54 -5.83 4.21 -15.14
N LEU A 55 -6.69 5.14 -15.56
CA LEU A 55 -7.58 4.95 -16.68
C LEU A 55 -6.73 4.45 -17.84
N ARG A 56 -6.84 3.15 -18.15
CA ARG A 56 -6.20 2.57 -19.32
C ARG A 56 -6.77 3.26 -20.55
N ASN A 57 -6.13 4.33 -21.00
CA ASN A 57 -6.14 4.65 -22.42
C ASN A 57 -5.35 3.52 -23.07
N GLN A 58 -6.08 2.61 -23.69
CA GLN A 58 -5.69 1.27 -24.14
C GLN A 58 -4.68 1.31 -25.31
N ASP A 59 -3.57 2.02 -25.19
CA ASP A 59 -2.58 2.14 -26.28
C ASP A 59 -1.14 1.86 -25.81
N SER A 60 -0.96 0.99 -24.81
CA SER A 60 0.34 0.43 -24.48
C SER A 60 0.23 -1.06 -24.24
N ILE A 61 0.43 -1.77 -25.34
CA ILE A 61 0.60 -3.22 -25.47
C ILE A 61 1.55 -3.72 -24.38
N GLY A 62 1.00 -4.21 -23.26
CA GLY A 62 1.67 -5.28 -22.51
C GLY A 62 1.66 -6.52 -23.39
N PRO A 63 2.70 -7.37 -23.38
CA PRO A 63 2.74 -8.53 -24.26
C PRO A 63 1.45 -9.30 -24.05
N GLU A 64 0.64 -9.38 -25.11
CA GLU A 64 -0.43 -10.35 -25.19
C GLU A 64 0.13 -11.64 -24.62
N LYS A 65 -0.56 -12.20 -23.62
CA LYS A 65 -0.39 -13.62 -23.33
C LYS A 65 -0.72 -14.31 -24.65
N THR A 66 0.31 -14.59 -25.43
CA THR A 66 0.26 -15.41 -26.64
C THR A 66 -0.46 -16.67 -26.23
N GLN A 67 -1.71 -16.76 -26.65
CA GLN A 67 -2.38 -18.03 -26.77
C GLN A 67 -1.76 -18.70 -27.99
N LEU A 68 -0.69 -19.48 -27.78
CA LEU A 68 -0.29 -20.59 -28.62
C LEU A 68 0.54 -21.59 -27.81
#